data_AF-A0A644Y5G6-F1
#
_entry.id   AF-A0A644Y5G6-F1
#
_cell.length_a   1.000
_cell.length_b   1.000
_cell.length_c   1.000
_cell.angle_alpha   90.00
_cell.angle_beta   90.00
_cell.angle_gamma   90.00
#
_symmetry.space_group_name_H-M   'P 1'
#
loop_
_entity.id
_entity.type
_entity.pdbx_description
1 polymer ?
#
loop_
_entity_poly.entity_id
_entity_poly.type
_entity_poly.pdbx_seq_one_letter_code
_entity_poly.pdbx_strand_id
1 'polypeptide(L)'
;MDKTIKQNRIGWVDMLRGFTIINMIAYHTLWDAVYLYDFNVPWFYGVGAYIWQQGISWTFILLAGFCWAFDRHPFRRGVIVLMAGALVTVVTTYFPAGKIQFGVLTLIGTCILVMIPLQKLLKKIVPSLGLAVSFALFLLLRNISQGFLGFESLNLLKLPAVLHQNSFTIFLGFTTPNFYSSDYFPLFPWLFLFFAGYFLYGIWSSHTHKAAIGKSHFKVLVSIGKKSLLIYLLHQPVISLLFWIAQ
;
A
#
# COMPACT_ATOMS: atom_id res chain seq x y z
N MET A 1 9.47 5.59 -38.09
CA MET A 1 10.43 5.10 -37.07
C MET A 1 9.75 5.10 -35.70
N ASP A 2 8.60 4.41 -35.57
CA ASP A 2 7.59 4.75 -34.55
C ASP A 2 6.81 3.53 -34.01
N LYS A 3 7.50 2.40 -33.83
CA LYS A 3 6.91 1.15 -33.26
C LYS A 3 7.80 0.45 -32.22
N THR A 4 8.95 1.04 -31.88
CA THR A 4 9.98 0.41 -31.02
C THR A 4 10.00 0.91 -29.57
N ILE A 5 9.15 1.86 -29.17
CA ILE A 5 8.84 2.11 -27.75
C ILE A 5 7.80 1.09 -27.27
N LYS A 6 8.07 -0.18 -27.56
CA LYS A 6 7.27 -1.31 -27.11
C LYS A 6 7.57 -1.51 -25.63
N GLN A 7 6.86 -0.76 -24.78
CA GLN A 7 6.43 -1.23 -23.47
C GLN A 7 7.54 -1.85 -22.61
N ASN A 8 8.71 -1.19 -22.55
CA ASN A 8 9.77 -1.55 -21.62
C ASN A 8 9.34 -1.14 -20.20
N ARG A 9 8.37 -1.86 -19.64
CA ARG A 9 8.16 -1.93 -18.20
C ARG A 9 9.41 -2.57 -17.61
N ILE A 10 9.91 -1.94 -16.57
CA ILE A 10 11.09 -2.38 -15.85
C ILE A 10 10.81 -3.76 -15.24
N GLY A 11 11.45 -4.80 -15.76
CA GLY A 11 11.16 -6.18 -15.37
C GLY A 11 11.37 -6.44 -13.88
N TRP A 12 12.32 -5.75 -13.25
CA TRP A 12 12.55 -5.87 -11.81
C TRP A 12 11.41 -5.29 -10.96
N VAL A 13 10.71 -4.26 -11.44
CA VAL A 13 9.56 -3.67 -10.73
C VAL A 13 8.40 -4.67 -10.70
N ASP A 14 8.10 -5.29 -11.84
CA ASP A 14 7.07 -6.33 -11.90
C ASP A 14 7.48 -7.56 -11.07
N MET A 15 8.76 -7.94 -11.07
CA MET A 15 9.28 -9.00 -10.19
C MET A 15 9.06 -8.67 -8.70
N LEU A 16 9.42 -7.47 -8.27
CA LEU A 16 9.29 -7.05 -6.88
C LEU A 16 7.82 -6.99 -6.46
N ARG A 17 6.92 -6.48 -7.32
CA ARG A 17 5.47 -6.56 -7.11
C ARG A 17 4.97 -8.00 -6.95
N GLY A 18 5.46 -8.92 -7.77
CA GLY A 18 5.14 -10.33 -7.67
C GLY A 18 5.59 -10.92 -6.34
N PHE A 19 6.82 -10.62 -5.91
CA PHE A 19 7.35 -11.02 -4.61
C PHE A 19 6.51 -10.46 -3.45
N THR A 20 6.21 -9.16 -3.47
CA THR A 20 5.39 -8.51 -2.42
C THR A 20 4.01 -9.15 -2.32
N ILE A 21 3.38 -9.54 -3.43
CA ILE A 21 2.09 -10.23 -3.40
C ILE A 21 2.16 -11.61 -2.82
N ILE A 22 3.17 -12.41 -3.18
CA ILE A 22 3.34 -13.74 -2.58
C ILE A 22 3.55 -13.59 -1.07
N ASN A 23 4.35 -12.59 -0.67
CA ASN A 23 4.62 -12.31 0.73
C ASN A 23 3.34 -11.90 1.49
N MET A 24 2.50 -11.08 0.87
CA MET A 24 1.18 -10.69 1.39
C MET A 24 0.24 -11.88 1.55
N ILE A 25 0.17 -12.77 0.54
CA ILE A 25 -0.64 -14.00 0.62
C ILE A 25 -0.16 -14.86 1.79
N ALA A 26 1.15 -15.08 1.92
CA ALA A 26 1.72 -15.87 3.01
C ALA A 26 1.39 -15.28 4.40
N TYR A 27 1.46 -13.95 4.53
CA TYR A 27 1.08 -13.26 5.76
C TYR A 27 -0.41 -13.48 6.09
N HIS A 28 -1.31 -13.27 5.12
CA HIS A 28 -2.75 -13.44 5.35
C HIS A 28 -3.15 -14.90 5.60
N THR A 29 -2.51 -15.87 4.94
CA THR A 29 -2.74 -17.30 5.26
C THR A 29 -2.40 -17.61 6.71
N LEU A 30 -1.29 -17.09 7.23
CA LEU A 30 -0.91 -17.29 8.62
C LEU A 30 -1.79 -16.48 9.58
N TRP A 31 -2.21 -15.28 9.18
CA TRP A 31 -3.17 -14.46 9.93
C TRP A 31 -4.51 -15.18 10.10
N ASP A 32 -5.08 -15.71 9.01
CA ASP A 32 -6.31 -16.49 9.06
C ASP A 32 -6.14 -17.72 9.95
N ALA A 33 -5.04 -18.49 9.79
CA ALA A 33 -4.76 -19.65 10.63
C ALA A 33 -4.77 -19.32 12.13
N VAL A 34 -4.12 -18.22 12.51
CA VAL A 34 -3.95 -17.82 13.92
C VAL A 34 -5.21 -17.19 14.50
N TYR A 35 -5.84 -16.25 13.78
CA TYR A 35 -6.93 -15.43 14.31
C TYR A 35 -8.33 -15.94 14.00
N LEU A 36 -8.52 -16.76 12.96
CA LEU A 36 -9.83 -17.31 12.58
C LEU A 36 -9.96 -18.82 12.86
N TYR A 37 -8.84 -19.55 12.91
CA TYR A 37 -8.81 -21.01 13.09
C TYR A 37 -8.03 -21.44 14.35
N ASP A 38 -7.64 -20.49 15.20
CA ASP A 38 -7.02 -20.72 16.52
C ASP A 38 -5.72 -21.55 16.51
N PHE A 39 -4.94 -21.49 15.41
CA PHE A 39 -3.63 -22.15 15.35
C PHE A 39 -2.66 -21.47 16.33
N ASN A 40 -2.00 -22.27 17.18
CA ASN A 40 -1.05 -21.77 18.16
C ASN A 40 0.32 -21.44 17.53
N VAL A 41 0.52 -20.18 17.16
CA VAL A 41 1.78 -19.65 16.61
C VAL A 41 2.25 -18.45 17.45
N PRO A 42 2.88 -18.67 18.63
CA PRO A 42 3.11 -17.61 19.62
C PRO A 42 3.91 -16.40 19.13
N TRP A 43 4.89 -16.63 18.25
CA TRP A 43 5.71 -15.54 17.71
C TRP A 43 4.91 -14.57 16.82
N PHE A 44 3.77 -15.01 16.27
CA PHE A 44 2.94 -14.21 15.35
C PHE A 44 2.20 -13.07 16.05
N TYR A 45 2.10 -13.10 17.39
CA TYR A 45 1.59 -11.99 18.19
C TYR A 45 2.64 -10.93 18.52
N GLY A 46 3.91 -11.19 18.18
CA GLY A 46 5.03 -10.33 18.53
C GLY A 46 5.41 -9.30 17.46
N VAL A 47 6.47 -8.54 17.77
CA VAL A 47 7.04 -7.49 16.90
C VAL A 47 7.46 -8.03 15.52
N GLY A 48 7.82 -9.31 15.42
CA GLY A 48 8.21 -9.93 14.15
C GLY A 48 7.09 -9.92 13.10
N ALA A 49 5.87 -10.32 13.47
CA ALA A 49 4.72 -10.29 12.57
C ALA A 49 4.31 -8.85 12.23
N TYR A 50 4.42 -7.93 13.21
CA TYR A 50 4.20 -6.50 12.97
C TYR A 50 5.16 -5.96 11.90
N ILE A 51 6.47 -6.14 12.07
CA ILE A 51 7.48 -5.67 11.09
C ILE A 51 7.25 -6.33 9.72
N TRP A 52 6.89 -7.61 9.70
CA TRP A 52 6.60 -8.33 8.45
C TRP A 52 5.42 -7.70 7.69
N GLN A 53 4.30 -7.46 8.38
CA GLN A 53 3.13 -6.76 7.83
C GLN A 53 3.49 -5.35 7.35
N GLN A 54 4.20 -4.58 8.17
CA GLN A 54 4.62 -3.22 7.82
C GLN A 54 5.52 -3.23 6.58
N GLY A 55 6.46 -4.17 6.48
CA GLY A 55 7.36 -4.32 5.34
C GLY A 55 6.64 -4.62 4.02
N ILE A 56 5.63 -5.48 4.04
CA ILE A 56 4.75 -5.73 2.88
C ILE A 56 4.07 -4.43 2.44
N SER A 57 3.50 -3.71 3.40
CA SER A 57 2.73 -2.49 3.18
C SER A 57 3.59 -1.33 2.68
N TRP A 58 4.76 -1.12 3.29
CA TRP A 58 5.74 -0.14 2.84
C TRP A 58 6.14 -0.40 1.40
N THR A 59 6.41 -1.67 1.07
CA THR A 59 6.82 -2.05 -0.29
C THR A 59 5.70 -1.78 -1.30
N PHE A 60 4.45 -2.15 -1.02
CA PHE A 60 3.33 -1.86 -1.93
C PHE A 60 3.15 -0.37 -2.20
N ILE A 61 3.18 0.44 -1.15
CA ILE A 61 2.89 1.88 -1.24
C ILE A 61 4.05 2.62 -1.91
N LEU A 62 5.29 2.32 -1.53
CA LEU A 62 6.49 2.85 -2.20
C LEU A 62 6.50 2.48 -3.68
N LEU A 63 6.21 1.23 -4.03
CA LEU A 63 6.15 0.79 -5.43
C LEU A 63 5.01 1.44 -6.19
N ALA A 64 3.86 1.66 -5.58
CA ALA A 64 2.75 2.36 -6.22
C ALA A 64 3.18 3.79 -6.62
N GLY A 65 3.84 4.51 -5.71
CA GLY A 65 4.40 5.83 -5.98
C GLY A 65 5.52 5.83 -7.03
N PHE A 66 6.48 4.92 -6.89
CA PHE A 66 7.59 4.75 -7.85
C PHE A 66 7.08 4.49 -9.27
N CYS A 67 6.00 3.73 -9.39
CA CYS A 67 5.45 3.36 -10.68
C CYS A 67 4.56 4.42 -11.34
N TRP A 68 4.31 5.55 -10.66
CA TRP A 68 3.49 6.64 -11.19
C TRP A 68 3.93 7.07 -12.60
N ALA A 69 5.24 7.17 -12.84
CA ALA A 69 5.80 7.61 -14.11
C ALA A 69 5.49 6.66 -15.29
N PHE A 70 5.10 5.41 -15.04
CA PHE A 70 4.76 4.43 -16.08
C PHE A 70 3.27 4.39 -16.42
N ASP A 71 2.43 5.15 -15.70
CA ASP A 71 0.99 5.14 -15.92
C ASP A 71 0.55 6.05 -17.06
N ARG A 72 -0.05 5.44 -18.09
CA ARG A 72 -0.61 6.18 -19.24
C ARG A 72 -1.97 6.80 -18.95
N HIS A 73 -2.75 6.18 -18.07
CA HIS A 73 -4.11 6.60 -17.74
C HIS A 73 -4.31 6.60 -16.21
N PRO A 74 -3.61 7.50 -15.49
CA PRO A 74 -3.61 7.51 -14.02
C PRO A 74 -5.01 7.71 -13.44
N PHE A 75 -5.86 8.53 -14.05
CA PHE A 75 -7.25 8.71 -13.61
C PHE A 75 -8.04 7.41 -13.63
N ARG A 76 -8.09 6.72 -14.78
CA ARG A 76 -8.80 5.44 -14.93
C ARG A 76 -8.24 4.39 -13.96
N ARG A 77 -6.91 4.31 -13.82
CA ARG A 77 -6.27 3.39 -12.88
C ARG A 77 -6.65 3.70 -11.43
N GLY A 78 -6.60 4.97 -11.02
CA GLY A 78 -6.96 5.42 -9.68
C GLY A 78 -8.41 5.08 -9.34
N VAL A 79 -9.34 5.35 -10.26
CA VAL A 79 -10.76 4.97 -10.11
C VAL A 79 -10.93 3.46 -10.00
N ILE A 80 -10.30 2.66 -10.87
CA ILE A 80 -10.40 1.19 -10.82
C ILE A 80 -9.93 0.66 -9.46
N VAL A 81 -8.78 1.13 -8.97
CA VAL A 81 -8.21 0.67 -7.69
C VAL A 81 -9.06 1.14 -6.51
N LEU A 82 -9.58 2.37 -6.55
CA LEU A 82 -10.47 2.89 -5.52
C LEU A 82 -11.80 2.11 -5.47
N MET A 83 -12.40 1.82 -6.63
CA MET A 83 -13.61 1.01 -6.73
C MET A 83 -13.38 -0.43 -6.26
N ALA A 84 -12.21 -1.00 -6.54
CA ALA A 84 -11.81 -2.31 -6.02
C ALA A 84 -11.72 -2.29 -4.47
N GLY A 85 -11.17 -1.23 -3.88
CA GLY A 85 -11.18 -1.03 -2.42
C GLY A 85 -12.59 -0.88 -1.86
N ALA A 86 -13.45 -0.11 -2.51
CA ALA A 86 -14.85 0.04 -2.12
C ALA A 86 -15.62 -1.29 -2.18
N LEU A 87 -15.37 -2.10 -3.21
CA LEU A 87 -15.94 -3.44 -3.32
C LEU A 87 -15.52 -4.33 -2.14
N VAL A 88 -14.23 -4.34 -1.78
CA VAL A 88 -13.73 -5.08 -0.61
C VAL A 88 -14.42 -4.61 0.67
N THR A 89 -14.59 -3.30 0.87
CA THR A 89 -15.30 -2.77 2.03
C THR A 89 -16.77 -3.19 2.06
N VAL A 90 -17.48 -3.17 0.93
CA VAL A 90 -18.87 -3.64 0.85
C VAL A 90 -18.96 -5.12 1.19
N VAL A 91 -18.16 -5.97 0.54
CA VAL A 91 -18.20 -7.43 0.75
C VAL A 91 -17.90 -7.79 2.20
N THR A 92 -16.85 -7.22 2.79
CA THR A 92 -16.45 -7.51 4.17
C THR A 92 -17.37 -6.91 5.24
N THR A 93 -18.22 -5.94 4.86
CA THR A 93 -19.25 -5.41 5.77
C THR A 93 -20.45 -6.36 5.88
N TYR A 94 -20.85 -7.03 4.79
CA TYR A 94 -21.98 -7.96 4.78
C TYR A 94 -21.59 -9.41 5.10
N PHE A 95 -20.33 -9.80 4.84
CA PHE A 95 -19.79 -11.14 5.14
C PHE A 95 -18.53 -11.02 6.01
N PRO A 96 -18.66 -10.62 7.29
CA PRO A 96 -17.51 -10.28 8.12
C PRO A 96 -16.80 -11.54 8.68
N ALA A 97 -15.79 -12.02 7.97
CA ALA A 97 -14.68 -12.78 8.58
C ALA A 97 -13.58 -11.85 9.13
N GLY A 98 -13.63 -10.56 8.73
CA GLY A 98 -12.74 -9.50 9.15
C GLY A 98 -13.12 -8.23 8.39
N LYS A 99 -13.71 -7.24 9.08
CA LYS A 99 -14.22 -6.02 8.43
C LYS A 99 -13.04 -5.20 7.89
N ILE A 100 -13.05 -4.86 6.60
CA ILE A 100 -12.02 -4.01 5.98
C ILE A 100 -12.62 -2.66 5.59
N GLN A 101 -12.25 -1.61 6.31
CA GLN A 101 -12.63 -0.23 6.03
C GLN A 101 -11.38 0.63 5.86
N PHE A 102 -11.31 1.34 4.73
CA PHE A 102 -10.15 2.16 4.34
C PHE A 102 -8.84 1.35 4.27
N GLY A 103 -8.88 0.18 3.61
CA GLY A 103 -7.68 -0.65 3.37
C GLY A 103 -6.74 -0.09 2.29
N VAL A 104 -5.67 -0.83 1.99
CA VAL A 104 -4.57 -0.36 1.12
C VAL A 104 -5.00 -0.01 -0.31
N LEU A 105 -6.02 -0.67 -0.87
CA LEU A 105 -6.54 -0.31 -2.21
C LEU A 105 -7.21 1.07 -2.21
N THR A 106 -8.02 1.36 -1.19
CA THR A 106 -8.67 2.67 -1.03
C THR A 106 -7.61 3.78 -0.90
N LEU A 107 -6.56 3.52 -0.11
CA LEU A 107 -5.39 4.40 -0.03
C LEU A 107 -4.73 4.60 -1.38
N ILE A 108 -4.27 3.53 -2.06
CA ILE A 108 -3.52 3.65 -3.32
C ILE A 108 -4.34 4.34 -4.39
N GLY A 109 -5.63 3.99 -4.52
CA GLY A 109 -6.56 4.64 -5.44
C GLY A 109 -6.65 6.14 -5.18
N THR A 110 -6.80 6.53 -3.91
CA THR A 110 -6.80 7.93 -3.47
C THR A 110 -5.47 8.63 -3.79
N CYS A 111 -4.34 8.04 -3.43
CA CYS A 111 -3.01 8.61 -3.69
C CYS A 111 -2.80 8.90 -5.18
N ILE A 112 -3.20 7.97 -6.06
CA ILE A 112 -3.14 8.14 -7.51
C ILE A 112 -3.99 9.36 -7.94
N LEU A 113 -5.23 9.47 -7.43
CA LEU A 113 -6.12 10.58 -7.79
C LEU A 113 -5.61 11.94 -7.26
N VAL A 114 -5.11 11.97 -6.03
CA VAL A 114 -4.48 13.16 -5.41
C VAL A 114 -3.21 13.57 -6.18
N MET A 115 -2.45 12.60 -6.67
CA MET A 115 -1.22 12.86 -7.43
C MET A 115 -1.49 13.56 -8.78
N ILE A 116 -2.67 13.39 -9.40
CA ILE A 116 -3.00 13.99 -10.71
C ILE A 116 -2.88 15.54 -10.69
N PRO A 117 -3.52 16.27 -9.77
CA PRO A 117 -3.33 17.71 -9.65
C PRO A 117 -1.97 18.08 -9.04
N LEU A 118 -1.48 17.31 -8.06
CA LEU A 118 -0.26 17.65 -7.31
C LEU A 118 1.04 17.46 -8.11
N GLN A 119 1.05 16.59 -9.14
CA GLN A 119 2.27 16.29 -9.88
C GLN A 119 2.94 17.53 -10.47
N LYS A 120 2.17 18.56 -10.87
CA LYS A 120 2.73 19.78 -11.46
C LYS A 120 3.57 20.57 -10.44
N LEU A 121 3.17 20.52 -9.17
CA LEU A 121 3.92 21.13 -8.07
C LEU A 121 5.09 20.25 -7.66
N LEU A 122 4.85 18.95 -7.46
CA LEU A 122 5.87 18.00 -6.99
C LEU A 122 7.03 17.84 -7.99
N LYS A 123 6.80 17.99 -9.31
CA LYS A 123 7.85 17.99 -10.33
C LYS A 123 8.85 19.15 -10.20
N LYS A 124 8.49 20.24 -9.51
CA LYS A 124 9.39 21.39 -9.29
C LYS A 124 10.36 21.16 -8.13
N ILE A 125 10.13 20.13 -7.31
CA ILE A 125 10.92 19.83 -6.13
C ILE A 125 12.10 18.94 -6.53
N VAL A 126 13.29 19.24 -6.01
CA VAL A 126 14.48 18.39 -6.20
C VAL A 126 14.19 16.99 -5.64
N PRO A 127 14.40 15.90 -6.40
CA PRO A 127 13.98 14.55 -5.98
C PRO A 127 14.53 14.10 -4.62
N SER A 128 15.80 14.38 -4.29
CA SER A 128 16.39 14.04 -2.99
C SER A 128 15.72 14.76 -1.83
N LEU A 129 15.43 16.06 -1.99
CA LEU A 129 14.72 16.85 -1.00
C LEU A 129 13.27 16.38 -0.83
N GLY A 130 12.58 16.11 -1.95
CA GLY A 130 11.21 15.58 -1.93
C GLY A 130 11.13 14.24 -1.21
N LEU A 131 12.10 13.34 -1.44
CA LEU A 131 12.20 12.06 -0.74
C LEU A 131 12.42 12.27 0.77
N ALA A 132 13.39 13.10 1.16
CA ALA A 132 13.71 13.35 2.56
C ALA A 132 12.52 13.97 3.33
N VAL A 133 11.88 15.00 2.77
CA VAL A 133 10.71 15.65 3.38
C VAL A 133 9.54 14.69 3.47
N SER A 134 9.24 13.93 2.41
CA SER A 134 8.13 12.97 2.43
C SER A 134 8.37 11.87 3.47
N PHE A 135 9.59 11.35 3.55
CA PHE A 135 9.92 10.33 4.55
C PHE A 135 9.87 10.88 5.98
N ALA A 136 10.37 12.11 6.21
CA ALA A 136 10.28 12.76 7.51
C ALA A 136 8.82 13.01 7.95
N LEU A 137 7.96 13.46 7.03
CA LEU A 137 6.53 13.63 7.30
C LEU A 137 5.83 12.29 7.57
N PHE A 138 6.21 11.23 6.85
CA PHE A 138 5.69 9.89 7.12
C PHE A 138 6.01 9.43 8.54
N LEU A 139 7.26 9.61 9.00
CA LEU A 139 7.66 9.26 10.36
C LEU A 139 6.97 10.13 11.41
N LEU A 140 6.92 11.45 11.20
CA LEU A 140 6.31 12.39 12.15
C LEU A 140 4.81 12.15 12.35
N LEU A 141 4.09 11.76 11.29
CA LEU A 141 2.65 11.52 11.34
C LEU A 141 2.31 10.03 11.53
N ARG A 142 3.27 9.18 11.90
CA ARG A 142 3.01 7.73 12.00
C ARG A 142 2.01 7.37 13.09
N ASN A 143 1.96 8.16 14.16
CA ASN A 143 1.10 7.93 15.32
C ASN A 143 -0.23 8.72 15.29
N ILE A 144 -0.60 9.37 14.18
CA ILE A 144 -1.83 10.20 14.15
C ILE A 144 -3.09 9.39 14.42
N SER A 145 -3.13 8.12 14.00
CA SER A 145 -4.21 7.17 14.30
C SER A 145 -4.31 6.80 15.78
N GLN A 146 -3.32 7.16 16.58
CA GLN A 146 -3.34 7.01 18.04
C GLN A 146 -3.59 8.35 18.75
N GLY A 147 -3.76 9.44 17.99
CA GLY A 147 -3.98 10.80 18.50
C GLY A 147 -2.69 11.55 18.84
N PHE A 148 -1.55 11.15 18.29
CA PHE A 148 -0.26 11.80 18.56
C PHE A 148 0.53 12.09 17.27
N LEU A 149 1.35 13.14 17.29
CA LEU A 149 2.50 13.27 16.39
C LEU A 149 3.66 12.48 16.99
N GLY A 150 4.31 11.66 16.16
CA GLY A 150 5.33 10.75 16.64
C GLY A 150 5.47 9.48 15.80
N PHE A 151 6.38 8.62 16.24
CA PHE A 151 6.74 7.36 15.58
C PHE A 151 6.92 6.27 16.63
N GLU A 152 6.17 5.17 16.49
CA GLU A 152 6.23 4.00 17.38
C GLU A 152 6.05 4.41 18.85
N SER A 153 7.02 4.18 19.72
CA SER A 153 6.94 4.52 21.15
C SER A 153 7.13 6.02 21.44
N LEU A 154 7.58 6.82 20.46
CA LEU A 154 7.86 8.24 20.64
C LEU A 154 6.62 9.07 20.32
N ASN A 155 5.96 9.61 21.35
CA ASN A 155 4.83 10.55 21.21
C ASN A 155 5.28 11.97 21.57
N LEU A 156 5.34 12.84 20.56
CA LEU A 156 5.83 14.22 20.69
C LEU A 156 4.74 15.20 21.12
N LEU A 157 3.57 15.14 20.47
CA LEU A 157 2.48 16.08 20.69
C LEU A 157 1.13 15.36 20.62
N LYS A 158 0.26 15.59 21.60
CA LYS A 158 -1.12 15.12 21.57
C LYS A 158 -1.95 15.98 20.62
N LEU A 159 -2.72 15.34 19.75
CA LEU A 159 -3.59 16.00 18.79
C LEU A 159 -4.94 16.38 19.43
N PRO A 160 -5.58 17.47 18.98
CA PRO A 160 -6.91 17.86 19.45
C PRO A 160 -7.96 16.78 19.16
N ALA A 161 -8.82 16.49 20.15
CA ALA A 161 -9.91 15.51 20.01
C ALA A 161 -10.92 15.87 18.91
N VAL A 162 -11.00 17.15 18.53
CA VAL A 162 -11.85 17.65 17.42
C VAL A 162 -11.48 17.02 16.08
N LEU A 163 -10.25 16.55 15.93
CA LEU A 163 -9.82 15.84 14.72
C LEU A 163 -10.38 14.41 14.64
N HIS A 164 -10.93 13.84 15.71
CA HIS A 164 -11.32 12.43 15.81
C HIS A 164 -12.84 12.26 15.94
N GLN A 165 -13.60 12.66 14.92
CA GLN A 165 -15.06 12.83 15.05
C GLN A 165 -15.91 11.96 14.13
N ASN A 166 -15.49 11.71 12.89
CA ASN A 166 -16.39 11.15 11.88
C ASN A 166 -15.66 10.27 10.85
N SER A 167 -16.42 9.66 9.93
CA SER A 167 -15.86 8.77 8.91
C SER A 167 -14.85 9.45 7.98
N PHE A 168 -14.99 10.75 7.74
CA PHE A 168 -14.02 11.51 6.94
C PHE A 168 -12.71 11.70 7.70
N THR A 169 -12.75 11.99 8.99
CA THR A 169 -11.52 12.10 9.79
C THR A 169 -10.83 10.75 9.94
N ILE A 170 -11.59 9.66 10.07
CA ILE A 170 -11.05 8.29 10.03
C ILE A 170 -10.34 8.05 8.69
N PHE A 171 -10.97 8.37 7.56
CA PHE A 171 -10.31 8.26 6.25
C PHE A 171 -8.98 9.02 6.17
N LEU A 172 -8.91 10.22 6.75
CA LEU A 172 -7.69 11.02 6.80
C LEU A 172 -6.60 10.42 7.71
N GLY A 173 -6.98 9.66 8.74
CA GLY A 173 -6.06 9.04 9.71
C GLY A 173 -6.40 9.28 11.16
N PHE A 174 -7.39 10.11 11.47
CA PHE A 174 -7.78 10.43 12.84
C PHE A 174 -8.96 9.54 13.25
N THR A 175 -8.63 8.41 13.88
CA THR A 175 -9.57 7.35 14.27
C THR A 175 -10.41 7.72 15.50
N THR A 176 -11.59 7.12 15.64
CA THR A 176 -12.39 7.20 16.87
C THR A 176 -12.15 5.97 17.75
N PRO A 177 -12.34 6.03 19.09
CA PRO A 177 -12.13 4.89 19.99
C PRO A 177 -12.89 3.61 19.59
N ASN A 178 -14.07 3.74 18.98
CA ASN A 178 -14.91 2.60 18.57
C ASN A 178 -14.65 2.12 17.13
N PHE A 179 -13.66 2.69 16.44
CA PHE A 179 -13.35 2.29 15.07
C PHE A 179 -12.50 1.02 15.07
N TYR A 180 -12.93 0.03 14.29
CA TYR A 180 -12.19 -1.20 14.04
C TYR A 180 -12.20 -1.54 12.55
N SER A 181 -11.05 -1.98 12.06
CA SER A 181 -10.85 -2.57 10.74
C SER A 181 -9.67 -3.53 10.82
N SER A 182 -9.82 -4.72 10.26
CA SER A 182 -8.77 -5.75 10.20
C SER A 182 -7.61 -5.31 9.29
N ASP A 183 -7.90 -4.47 8.29
CA ASP A 183 -6.90 -3.79 7.47
C ASP A 183 -7.21 -2.29 7.37
N TYR A 184 -6.31 -1.44 7.86
CA TYR A 184 -6.54 0.01 7.94
C TYR A 184 -5.32 0.81 7.49
N PHE A 185 -5.48 1.49 6.37
CA PHE A 185 -4.49 2.34 5.72
C PHE A 185 -5.09 3.72 5.44
N PRO A 186 -5.09 4.63 6.43
CA PRO A 186 -5.59 5.98 6.22
C PRO A 186 -4.75 6.78 5.23
N LEU A 187 -5.29 7.90 4.75
CA LEU A 187 -4.56 8.76 3.82
C LEU A 187 -3.25 9.27 4.42
N PHE A 188 -3.29 9.85 5.62
CA PHE A 188 -2.09 10.21 6.37
C PHE A 188 -1.76 9.11 7.37
N PRO A 189 -0.48 8.75 7.56
CA PRO A 189 0.73 9.32 6.94
C PRO A 189 1.06 8.74 5.55
N TRP A 190 0.36 7.70 5.11
CA TRP A 190 0.80 6.82 4.03
C TRP A 190 0.91 7.49 2.66
N LEU A 191 0.18 8.58 2.43
CA LEU A 191 0.35 9.47 1.27
C LEU A 191 1.80 9.93 1.11
N PHE A 192 2.49 10.25 2.21
CA PHE A 192 3.88 10.67 2.17
C PHE A 192 4.82 9.53 1.79
N LEU A 193 4.50 8.30 2.18
CA LEU A 193 5.26 7.13 1.72
C LEU A 193 5.06 6.89 0.22
N PHE A 194 3.86 7.13 -0.30
CA PHE A 194 3.62 7.13 -1.74
C PHE A 194 4.44 8.22 -2.46
N PHE A 195 4.48 9.44 -1.93
CA PHE A 195 5.32 10.52 -2.48
C PHE A 195 6.81 10.19 -2.40
N ALA A 196 7.28 9.57 -1.32
CA ALA A 196 8.64 9.07 -1.21
C ALA A 196 8.96 8.09 -2.36
N GLY A 197 8.05 7.17 -2.68
CA GLY A 197 8.18 6.29 -3.85
C GLY A 197 8.29 7.06 -5.18
N TYR A 198 7.46 8.09 -5.37
CA TYR A 198 7.53 8.95 -6.56
C TYR A 198 8.87 9.67 -6.69
N PHE A 199 9.38 10.26 -5.61
CA PHE A 199 10.67 10.95 -5.62
C PHE A 199 11.85 9.99 -5.75
N LEU A 200 11.75 8.78 -5.20
CA LEU A 200 12.72 7.71 -5.39
C LEU A 200 12.87 7.35 -6.88
N TYR A 201 11.76 7.32 -7.63
CA TYR A 201 11.84 7.18 -9.09
C TYR A 201 12.59 8.35 -9.74
N GLY A 202 12.35 9.58 -9.29
CA GLY A 202 13.09 10.76 -9.77
C GLY A 202 14.60 10.59 -9.64
N ILE A 203 15.08 10.21 -8.45
CA ILE A 203 16.50 9.93 -8.18
C ILE A 203 17.02 8.77 -9.04
N TRP A 204 16.27 7.67 -9.11
CA TRP A 204 16.66 6.51 -9.89
C TRP A 204 16.80 6.87 -11.37
N SER A 205 15.84 7.60 -11.93
CA SER A 205 15.80 8.01 -13.33
C SER A 205 16.88 9.02 -13.72
N SER A 206 17.41 9.80 -12.76
CA SER A 206 18.51 10.74 -13.02
C SER A 206 19.88 10.07 -13.06
N HIS A 207 20.04 8.89 -12.43
CA HIS A 207 21.31 8.16 -12.36
C HIS A 207 21.37 6.94 -13.28
N THR A 208 20.23 6.47 -13.78
CA THR A 208 20.17 5.30 -14.67
C THR A 208 19.90 5.72 -16.12
N HIS A 209 20.81 5.34 -17.02
CA HIS A 209 20.55 5.43 -18.45
C HIS A 209 19.39 4.49 -18.83
N LYS A 210 18.57 4.88 -19.81
CA LYS A 210 17.41 4.10 -20.31
C LYS A 210 17.72 2.64 -20.69
N ALA A 211 19.01 2.29 -20.86
CA ALA A 211 19.50 0.93 -21.09
C ALA A 211 19.43 0.00 -19.85
N ALA A 212 19.33 0.54 -18.64
CA ALA A 212 19.18 -0.24 -17.39
C ALA A 212 17.75 -0.78 -17.17
N ILE A 213 16.84 -0.57 -18.13
CA ILE A 213 15.51 -1.18 -18.17
C ILE A 213 15.67 -2.64 -18.65
N GLY A 214 16.32 -3.44 -17.81
CA GLY A 214 16.61 -4.85 -18.08
C GLY A 214 15.40 -5.75 -17.86
N LYS A 215 15.41 -6.90 -18.54
CA LYS A 215 14.49 -8.01 -18.28
C LYS A 215 14.88 -8.65 -16.94
N SER A 216 13.93 -8.87 -16.03
CA SER A 216 14.19 -9.70 -14.84
C SER A 216 14.32 -11.17 -15.25
N HIS A 217 15.23 -11.88 -14.60
CA HIS A 217 15.50 -13.30 -14.83
C HIS A 217 14.36 -14.19 -14.25
N PHE A 218 13.63 -13.70 -13.26
CA PHE A 218 12.53 -14.42 -12.60
C PHE A 218 11.19 -14.20 -13.31
N LYS A 219 11.03 -14.85 -14.47
CA LYS A 219 9.84 -14.70 -15.34
C LYS A 219 8.51 -15.00 -14.62
N VAL A 220 8.51 -15.94 -13.67
CA VAL A 220 7.32 -16.29 -12.87
C VAL A 220 6.88 -15.11 -12.00
N LEU A 221 7.78 -14.54 -11.20
CA LEU A 221 7.49 -13.37 -10.36
C LEU A 221 7.00 -12.18 -11.18
N VAL A 222 7.61 -11.94 -12.34
CA VAL A 222 7.16 -10.90 -13.28
C VAL A 222 5.73 -11.14 -13.75
N SER A 223 5.37 -12.39 -14.07
CA SER A 223 4.01 -12.75 -14.51
C SER A 223 2.98 -12.50 -13.40
N ILE A 224 3.31 -12.88 -12.16
CA ILE A 224 2.49 -12.63 -10.97
C ILE A 224 2.32 -11.12 -10.75
N GLY A 225 3.42 -10.36 -10.76
CA GLY A 225 3.36 -8.91 -10.55
C GLY A 225 2.55 -8.15 -11.60
N LYS A 226 2.51 -8.63 -12.84
CA LYS A 226 1.64 -8.07 -13.90
C LYS A 226 0.15 -8.26 -13.63
N LYS A 227 -0.22 -9.32 -12.89
CA LYS A 227 -1.61 -9.64 -12.49
C LYS A 227 -1.91 -9.25 -11.05
N SER A 228 -1.08 -8.37 -10.48
CA SER A 228 -1.08 -8.02 -9.06
C SER A 228 -2.45 -7.67 -8.48
N LEU A 229 -3.20 -6.77 -9.13
CA LEU A 229 -4.52 -6.36 -8.64
C LEU A 229 -5.53 -7.51 -8.60
N LEU A 230 -5.53 -8.39 -9.61
CA LEU A 230 -6.42 -9.53 -9.65
C LEU A 230 -6.09 -10.52 -8.54
N ILE A 231 -4.80 -10.85 -8.37
CA ILE A 231 -4.34 -11.74 -7.31
C ILE A 231 -4.65 -11.14 -5.93
N TYR A 232 -4.45 -9.83 -5.77
CA TYR A 232 -4.83 -9.10 -4.56
C TYR A 232 -6.34 -9.17 -4.30
N LEU A 233 -7.22 -9.15 -5.29
CA LEU A 233 -8.66 -9.28 -5.02
C LEU A 233 -9.08 -10.70 -4.67
N LEU A 234 -8.38 -11.70 -5.22
CA LEU A 234 -8.74 -13.11 -5.05
C LEU A 234 -8.10 -13.78 -3.84
N HIS A 235 -7.00 -13.23 -3.29
CA HIS A 235 -6.27 -13.93 -2.22
C HIS A 235 -7.16 -14.27 -1.02
N GLN A 236 -7.88 -13.30 -0.44
CA GLN A 236 -8.66 -13.54 0.77
C GLN A 236 -9.81 -14.53 0.52
N PRO A 237 -10.67 -14.37 -0.52
CA PRO A 237 -11.70 -15.38 -0.81
C PRO A 237 -11.15 -16.78 -1.05
N VAL A 238 -10.01 -16.90 -1.74
CA VAL A 238 -9.37 -18.20 -2.00
C VAL A 238 -8.80 -18.79 -0.72
N ILE A 239 -8.10 -18.01 0.11
CA ILE A 239 -7.59 -18.47 1.41
C ILE A 239 -8.75 -18.94 2.28
N SER A 240 -9.81 -18.14 2.42
CA SER A 240 -10.98 -18.51 3.22
C SER A 240 -11.67 -19.78 2.70
N LEU A 241 -11.78 -19.95 1.37
CA LEU A 241 -12.34 -21.18 0.77
C LEU A 241 -11.46 -22.41 1.05
N LEU A 242 -10.13 -22.27 0.93
CA LEU A 242 -9.19 -23.37 1.17
C LEU A 242 -9.26 -23.87 2.62
N PHE A 243 -9.32 -22.94 3.57
CA PHE A 243 -9.49 -23.33 4.97
C PHE A 243 -10.87 -23.94 5.24
N TRP A 244 -11.95 -23.43 4.62
CA TRP A 244 -13.28 -24.02 4.76
C TRP A 244 -13.36 -25.46 4.23
N ILE A 245 -12.66 -25.78 3.12
CA ILE A 245 -12.59 -27.15 2.57
C ILE A 245 -11.74 -28.08 3.44
N ALA A 246 -10.75 -27.53 4.17
CA ALA A 246 -9.82 -28.31 4.98
C ALA A 246 -10.35 -28.67 6.37
N GLN A 247 -11.52 -28.14 6.76
CA GLN A 247 -12.26 -28.51 7.97
C GLN A 247 -13.06 -29.80 7.76
#